data_AF-A0A842T7F5-F1
#
_entry.id   AF-A0A842T7F5-F1
#
_cell.length_a   1.000
_cell.length_b   1.000
_cell.length_c   1.000
_cell.angle_alpha   90.00
_cell.angle_beta   90.00
_cell.angle_gamma   90.00
#
_symmetry.space_group_name_H-M   'P 1'
#
loop_
_entity.id
_entity.type
_entity.pdbx_description
1 polymer ?
#
loop_
_entity_poly.entity_id
_entity_poly.type
_entity_poly.pdbx_seq_one_letter_code
_entity_poly.pdbx_strand_id
1 'polypeptide(L)'
;MFKRLKKELQINIDNKKGHLFLGDDKKDIRLLMLRPIDLIEFSEFAGANADDILIWSGKTIGKELMENYFYEKDWSLEPLPVKKEVFLGVLEGLALMGYGFLNAVFQKDHVFVDIYGSLSEEEKGNIMAKNLCLINQGILNGILEVLGFEAEGEETECVLLDDERCRFKFTLLETDIPEELTDEEKQPEAISDFLSSL
;
A
#
# COMPACT_ATOMS: atom_id res chain seq x y z
N MET A 1 -0.58 -3.31 -19.92
CA MET A 1 -0.89 -4.06 -18.68
C MET A 1 -1.91 -3.35 -17.81
N PHE A 2 -1.84 -2.02 -17.70
CA PHE A 2 -2.72 -1.14 -16.91
C PHE A 2 -4.24 -1.39 -16.98
N LYS A 3 -4.83 -1.46 -18.19
CA LYS A 3 -6.27 -1.76 -18.37
C LYS A 3 -6.69 -3.16 -17.89
N ARG A 4 -5.72 -4.05 -17.66
CA ARG A 4 -5.94 -5.42 -17.19
C ARG A 4 -6.06 -5.44 -15.65
N LEU A 5 -5.16 -4.76 -14.93
CA LEU A 5 -5.18 -4.64 -13.47
C LEU A 5 -6.52 -4.09 -12.95
N LYS A 6 -7.03 -2.99 -13.52
CA LYS A 6 -8.30 -2.39 -13.06
C LYS A 6 -9.52 -3.32 -13.18
N LYS A 7 -9.53 -4.21 -14.18
CA LYS A 7 -10.59 -5.22 -14.36
C LYS A 7 -10.37 -6.45 -13.47
N GLU A 8 -9.11 -6.74 -13.16
CA GLU A 8 -8.70 -7.86 -12.31
C GLU A 8 -8.71 -7.52 -10.81
N LEU A 9 -8.80 -6.25 -10.41
CA LEU A 9 -8.84 -5.76 -9.02
C LEU A 9 -10.26 -5.48 -8.50
N GLN A 10 -11.30 -6.04 -9.13
CA GLN A 10 -12.67 -5.87 -8.64
C GLN A 10 -12.94 -6.77 -7.43
N ILE A 11 -13.54 -6.20 -6.39
CA ILE A 11 -14.07 -6.97 -5.26
C ILE A 11 -15.34 -7.66 -5.72
N ASN A 12 -15.36 -8.98 -5.65
CA ASN A 12 -16.49 -9.82 -6.00
C ASN A 12 -17.07 -10.52 -4.77
N ILE A 13 -18.38 -10.75 -4.79
CA ILE A 13 -19.13 -11.35 -3.68
C ILE A 13 -19.70 -12.69 -4.15
N ASP A 14 -19.22 -13.81 -3.59
CA ASP A 14 -19.85 -15.11 -3.76
C ASP A 14 -20.90 -15.30 -2.67
N ASN A 15 -22.14 -14.92 -2.97
CA ASN A 15 -23.28 -15.08 -2.05
C ASN A 15 -23.58 -16.54 -1.67
N LYS A 16 -23.14 -17.52 -2.47
CA LYS A 16 -23.38 -18.94 -2.16
C LYS A 16 -22.37 -19.48 -1.16
N LYS A 17 -21.10 -19.04 -1.27
CA LYS A 17 -20.04 -19.43 -0.32
C LYS A 17 -19.92 -18.46 0.86
N GLY A 18 -20.54 -17.29 0.79
CA GLY A 18 -20.45 -16.26 1.82
C GLY A 18 -19.06 -15.61 1.89
N HIS A 19 -18.32 -15.60 0.78
CA HIS A 19 -16.94 -15.10 0.73
C HIS A 19 -16.82 -13.88 -0.19
N LEU A 20 -15.95 -12.95 0.22
CA LEU A 20 -15.46 -11.86 -0.62
C LEU A 20 -14.14 -12.30 -1.26
N PHE A 21 -13.90 -11.93 -2.51
CA PHE A 21 -12.64 -12.21 -3.17
C PHE A 21 -12.25 -11.07 -4.10
N LEU A 22 -10.94 -10.92 -4.30
CA LEU A 22 -10.40 -9.92 -5.20
C LEU A 22 -10.07 -10.57 -6.54
N GLY A 23 -10.66 -10.08 -7.62
CA GLY A 23 -10.42 -10.57 -8.98
C GLY A 23 -11.23 -11.81 -9.36
N ASP A 24 -10.61 -12.78 -10.04
CA ASP A 24 -11.27 -14.01 -10.48
C ASP A 24 -11.31 -15.05 -9.34
N ASP A 25 -12.34 -15.91 -9.30
CA ASP A 25 -12.52 -16.91 -8.25
C ASP A 25 -11.36 -17.92 -8.17
N LYS A 26 -10.59 -18.04 -9.27
CA LYS A 26 -9.37 -18.86 -9.39
C LYS A 26 -8.10 -18.19 -8.84
N LYS A 27 -8.08 -16.87 -8.70
CA LYS A 27 -6.93 -16.13 -8.12
C LYS A 27 -6.96 -16.15 -6.59
N ASP A 28 -8.07 -16.61 -5.99
CA ASP A 28 -8.25 -17.08 -4.60
C ASP A 28 -7.77 -16.13 -3.47
N ILE A 29 -7.60 -14.83 -3.72
CA ILE A 29 -7.40 -13.85 -2.64
C ILE A 29 -8.73 -13.63 -1.93
N ARG A 30 -8.94 -14.37 -0.85
CA ARG A 30 -10.11 -14.21 0.02
C ARG A 30 -9.97 -12.95 0.86
N LEU A 31 -11.01 -12.13 0.81
CA LEU A 31 -11.08 -10.89 1.58
C LEU A 31 -11.93 -11.09 2.83
N LEU A 32 -11.53 -10.45 3.91
CA LEU A 32 -12.29 -10.33 5.14
C LEU A 32 -12.59 -8.85 5.37
N MET A 33 -13.86 -8.54 5.65
CA MET A 33 -14.26 -7.20 6.06
C MET A 33 -14.08 -7.09 7.57
N LEU A 34 -13.17 -6.22 7.98
CA LEU A 34 -12.92 -5.89 9.39
C LEU A 34 -13.46 -4.49 9.68
N ARG A 35 -13.90 -4.26 10.92
CA ARG A 35 -14.18 -2.89 11.35
C ARG A 35 -12.85 -2.24 11.74
N PRO A 36 -12.63 -0.95 11.42
CA PRO A 36 -11.38 -0.27 11.75
C PRO A 36 -11.00 -0.41 13.23
N ILE A 37 -11.99 -0.30 14.13
CA ILE A 37 -11.81 -0.40 15.58
C ILE A 37 -11.14 -1.72 16.02
N ASP A 38 -11.40 -2.83 15.31
CA ASP A 38 -10.84 -4.14 15.65
C ASP A 38 -9.30 -4.15 15.46
N LEU A 39 -8.77 -3.34 14.53
CA LEU A 39 -7.32 -3.15 14.31
C LEU A 39 -6.74 -2.06 15.21
N ILE A 40 -7.51 -1.01 15.48
CA ILE A 40 -7.11 0.09 16.37
C ILE A 40 -6.85 -0.43 17.78
N GLU A 41 -7.73 -1.28 18.31
CA GLU A 41 -7.58 -1.83 19.67
C GLU A 41 -6.52 -2.95 19.76
N PHE A 42 -5.94 -3.40 18.63
CA PHE A 42 -5.00 -4.53 18.60
C PHE A 42 -3.83 -4.38 19.58
N SER A 43 -3.29 -3.16 19.70
CA SER A 43 -2.17 -2.87 20.60
C SER A 43 -2.50 -3.04 22.08
N GLU A 44 -3.77 -2.93 22.48
CA GLU A 44 -4.19 -3.20 23.85
C GLU A 44 -4.05 -4.69 24.22
N PHE A 45 -4.18 -5.57 23.22
CA PHE A 45 -4.05 -7.01 23.40
C PHE A 45 -2.60 -7.50 23.24
N ALA A 46 -1.90 -6.98 22.23
CA ALA A 46 -0.55 -7.44 21.88
C ALA A 46 0.57 -6.80 22.73
N GLY A 47 0.28 -5.70 23.41
CA GLY A 47 1.24 -5.00 24.28
C GLY A 47 2.42 -4.43 23.51
N ALA A 48 3.63 -4.52 24.09
CA ALA A 48 4.82 -3.84 23.58
C ALA A 48 5.26 -4.29 22.17
N ASN A 49 4.84 -5.47 21.72
CA ASN A 49 5.21 -6.02 20.40
C ASN A 49 4.18 -5.71 19.31
N ALA A 50 3.14 -4.93 19.62
CA ALA A 50 2.03 -4.67 18.69
C ALA A 50 2.52 -4.08 17.36
N ASP A 51 3.41 -3.09 17.43
CA ASP A 51 3.90 -2.37 16.25
C ASP A 51 4.62 -3.33 15.28
N ASP A 52 5.54 -4.18 15.79
CA ASP A 52 6.26 -5.18 14.99
C ASP A 52 5.31 -6.20 14.36
N ILE A 53 4.30 -6.66 15.11
CA ILE A 53 3.32 -7.63 14.61
C ILE A 53 2.47 -7.01 13.50
N LEU A 54 2.06 -5.76 13.63
CA LEU A 54 1.26 -5.05 12.64
C LEU A 54 2.05 -4.84 11.35
N ILE A 55 3.30 -4.37 11.46
CA ILE A 55 4.20 -4.21 10.30
C ILE A 55 4.47 -5.56 9.63
N TRP A 56 4.75 -6.61 10.40
CA TRP A 56 5.02 -7.95 9.85
C TRP A 56 3.78 -8.56 9.19
N SER A 57 2.60 -8.38 9.78
CA SER A 57 1.33 -8.82 9.22
C SER A 57 1.02 -8.09 7.92
N GLY A 58 1.16 -6.75 7.91
CA GLY A 58 1.04 -5.95 6.70
C GLY A 58 2.01 -6.39 5.62
N LYS A 59 3.27 -6.63 5.98
CA LYS A 59 4.31 -7.13 5.06
C LYS A 59 3.94 -8.45 4.42
N THR A 60 3.38 -9.38 5.19
CA THR A 60 2.87 -10.65 4.68
C THR A 60 1.71 -10.43 3.70
N ILE A 61 0.77 -9.53 4.02
CA ILE A 61 -0.34 -9.16 3.12
C ILE A 61 0.18 -8.59 1.80
N GLY A 62 1.14 -7.66 1.84
CA GLY A 62 1.74 -7.06 0.64
C GLY A 62 2.44 -8.08 -0.26
N LYS A 63 3.15 -9.04 0.34
CA LYS A 63 3.80 -10.14 -0.39
C LYS A 63 2.79 -11.05 -1.08
N GLU A 64 1.82 -11.54 -0.31
CA GLU A 64 0.74 -12.40 -0.82
C GLU A 64 -0.07 -11.73 -1.93
N LEU A 65 -0.34 -10.42 -1.81
CA LEU A 65 -0.98 -9.65 -2.88
C LEU A 65 -0.15 -9.74 -4.17
N MET A 66 1.14 -9.47 -4.09
CA MET A 66 2.03 -9.49 -5.26
C MET A 66 2.16 -10.89 -5.85
N GLU A 67 2.37 -11.90 -5.02
CA GLU A 67 2.53 -13.29 -5.45
C GLU A 67 1.27 -13.82 -6.13
N ASN A 68 0.08 -13.51 -5.62
CA ASN A 68 -1.17 -13.96 -6.25
C ASN A 68 -1.48 -13.21 -7.56
N TYR A 69 -1.19 -11.92 -7.66
CA TYR A 69 -1.41 -11.16 -8.90
C TYR A 69 -0.40 -11.46 -10.00
N PHE A 70 0.84 -11.76 -9.60
CA PHE A 70 1.98 -11.90 -10.49
C PHE A 70 2.67 -13.26 -10.31
N TYR A 71 1.90 -14.32 -10.08
CA TYR A 71 2.38 -15.67 -9.71
C TYR A 71 3.37 -16.32 -10.70
N GLU A 72 3.33 -15.96 -11.99
CA GLU A 72 4.27 -16.48 -13.01
C GLU A 72 5.48 -15.55 -13.23
N LYS A 73 5.58 -14.45 -12.50
CA LYS A 73 6.54 -13.39 -12.79
C LYS A 73 7.77 -13.51 -11.88
N ASP A 74 8.93 -13.68 -12.50
CA ASP A 74 10.22 -13.54 -11.82
C ASP A 74 10.68 -12.07 -11.88
N TRP A 75 10.58 -11.37 -10.75
CA TRP A 75 10.94 -9.96 -10.64
C TRP A 75 12.46 -9.72 -10.65
N SER A 76 13.29 -10.74 -10.42
CA SER A 76 14.75 -10.58 -10.44
C SER A 76 15.30 -10.26 -11.84
N LEU A 77 14.55 -10.62 -12.88
CA LEU A 77 14.92 -10.43 -14.28
C LEU A 77 14.32 -9.16 -14.90
N GLU A 78 13.41 -8.48 -14.19
CA GLU A 78 12.71 -7.31 -14.72
C GLU A 78 13.50 -6.02 -14.49
N PRO A 79 13.51 -5.11 -15.46
CA PRO A 79 14.23 -3.84 -15.32
C PRO A 79 13.50 -2.89 -14.36
N LEU A 80 14.25 -2.02 -13.67
CA LEU A 80 13.72 -1.04 -12.70
C LEU A 80 12.52 -0.20 -13.19
N PRO A 81 12.47 0.28 -14.46
CA PRO A 81 11.30 1.02 -14.95
C PRO A 81 10.01 0.22 -14.88
N VAL A 82 10.07 -1.10 -15.16
CA VAL A 82 8.90 -1.99 -15.10
C VAL A 82 8.48 -2.19 -13.64
N LYS A 83 9.45 -2.39 -12.73
CA LYS A 83 9.17 -2.52 -11.30
C LYS A 83 8.50 -1.25 -10.73
N LYS A 84 8.98 -0.07 -11.12
CA LYS A 84 8.38 1.22 -10.78
C LYS A 84 6.95 1.34 -11.30
N GLU A 85 6.70 1.03 -12.59
CA GLU A 85 5.36 1.05 -13.18
C GLU A 85 4.40 0.10 -12.45
N VAL A 86 4.87 -1.10 -12.11
CA VAL A 86 4.08 -2.09 -11.37
C VAL A 86 3.76 -1.60 -9.96
N PHE A 87 4.74 -1.05 -9.24
CA PHE A 87 4.51 -0.48 -7.91
C PHE A 87 3.40 0.56 -7.94
N LEU A 88 3.49 1.54 -8.85
CA LEU A 88 2.47 2.58 -9.03
C LEU A 88 1.10 1.97 -9.37
N GLY A 89 1.05 0.99 -10.27
CA GLY A 89 -0.20 0.30 -10.62
C GLY A 89 -0.83 -0.48 -9.45
N VAL A 90 -0.01 -1.01 -8.53
CA VAL A 90 -0.49 -1.67 -7.31
C VAL A 90 -1.04 -0.65 -6.31
N LEU A 91 -0.41 0.52 -6.16
CA LEU A 91 -0.93 1.61 -5.33
C LEU A 91 -2.30 2.09 -5.78
N GLU A 92 -2.53 2.22 -7.09
CA GLU A 92 -3.86 2.50 -7.62
C GLU A 92 -4.87 1.40 -7.27
N GLY A 93 -4.42 0.14 -7.29
CA GLY A 93 -5.23 -0.99 -6.84
C GLY A 93 -5.63 -0.90 -5.37
N LEU A 94 -4.70 -0.54 -4.50
CA LEU A 94 -4.98 -0.28 -3.08
C LEU A 94 -5.98 0.88 -2.93
N ALA A 95 -5.84 1.95 -3.72
CA ALA A 95 -6.76 3.08 -3.69
C ALA A 95 -8.20 2.65 -4.05
N LEU A 96 -8.36 1.79 -5.06
CA LEU A 96 -9.66 1.21 -5.43
C LEU A 96 -10.27 0.29 -4.35
N MET A 97 -9.45 -0.26 -3.47
CA MET A 97 -9.90 -1.06 -2.32
C MET A 97 -10.22 -0.22 -1.09
N GLY A 98 -10.07 1.11 -1.15
CA GLY A 98 -10.44 2.02 -0.06
C GLY A 98 -9.33 2.33 0.93
N TYR A 99 -8.06 2.13 0.56
CA TYR A 99 -6.92 2.51 1.40
C TYR A 99 -6.64 4.04 1.44
N GLY A 100 -7.42 4.83 0.71
CA GLY A 100 -7.22 6.26 0.51
C GLY A 100 -6.74 6.59 -0.91
N PHE A 101 -6.33 7.83 -1.14
CA PHE A 101 -5.60 8.22 -2.34
C PHE A 101 -4.10 8.01 -2.10
N LEU A 102 -3.49 7.10 -2.87
CA LEU A 102 -2.08 6.78 -2.79
C LEU A 102 -1.30 7.37 -3.95
N ASN A 103 -0.15 7.96 -3.65
CA ASN A 103 0.84 8.39 -4.65
C ASN A 103 2.24 7.97 -4.20
N ALA A 104 3.19 7.85 -5.14
CA ALA A 104 4.58 7.63 -4.79
C ALA A 104 5.53 8.51 -5.59
N VAL A 105 6.62 8.89 -4.95
CA VAL A 105 7.72 9.69 -5.53
C VAL A 105 9.00 8.90 -5.35
N PHE A 106 9.64 8.52 -6.45
CA PHE A 106 10.89 7.79 -6.44
C PHE A 106 12.06 8.79 -6.47
N GLN A 107 12.88 8.78 -5.43
CA GLN A 107 14.15 9.49 -5.36
C GLN A 107 15.31 8.50 -5.49
N LYS A 108 16.53 9.01 -5.59
CA LYS A 108 17.71 8.17 -5.85
C LYS A 108 17.89 7.06 -4.80
N ASP A 109 17.76 7.38 -3.53
CA ASP A 109 18.04 6.53 -2.37
C ASP A 109 16.79 6.21 -1.54
N HIS A 110 15.62 6.71 -1.92
CA HIS A 110 14.38 6.45 -1.20
C HIS A 110 13.13 6.55 -2.08
N VAL A 111 12.05 5.96 -1.61
CA VAL A 111 10.72 6.10 -2.19
C VAL A 111 9.81 6.72 -1.14
N PHE A 112 9.13 7.82 -1.48
CA PHE A 112 8.03 8.32 -0.67
C PHE A 112 6.72 7.71 -1.16
N VAL A 113 5.85 7.37 -0.22
CA VAL A 113 4.45 7.01 -0.48
C VAL A 113 3.56 7.90 0.36
N ASP A 114 2.71 8.66 -0.31
CA ASP A 114 1.73 9.55 0.30
C ASP A 114 0.36 8.87 0.30
N ILE A 115 -0.34 8.90 1.44
CA ILE A 115 -1.71 8.43 1.59
C ILE A 115 -2.58 9.58 2.12
N TYR A 116 -3.54 10.00 1.30
CA TYR A 116 -4.55 11.01 1.64
C TYR A 116 -5.91 10.35 1.86
N GLY A 117 -6.75 10.96 2.71
CA GLY A 117 -8.05 10.38 3.03
C GLY A 117 -7.89 8.99 3.65
N SER A 118 -6.85 8.83 4.47
CA SER A 118 -6.56 7.56 5.11
C SER A 118 -7.65 7.24 6.13
N LEU A 119 -7.92 5.96 6.36
CA LEU A 119 -8.92 5.54 7.36
C LEU A 119 -8.61 6.05 8.77
N SER A 120 -7.33 6.30 9.08
CA SER A 120 -6.89 6.90 10.34
C SER A 120 -7.45 8.31 10.56
N GLU A 121 -7.78 9.05 9.51
CA GLU A 121 -8.36 10.40 9.61
C GLU A 121 -9.74 10.40 10.25
N GLU A 122 -10.52 9.32 10.10
CA GLU A 122 -11.83 9.18 10.73
C GLU A 122 -11.72 9.04 12.26
N GLU A 123 -10.53 8.73 12.76
CA GLU A 123 -10.26 8.36 14.15
C GLU A 123 -9.18 9.28 14.78
N LYS A 124 -9.05 10.53 14.33
CA LYS A 124 -8.05 11.52 14.84
C LYS A 124 -8.04 11.68 16.37
N GLY A 125 -9.17 11.44 17.04
CA GLY A 125 -9.27 11.49 18.51
C GLY A 125 -8.63 10.30 19.23
N ASN A 126 -8.21 9.26 18.50
CA ASN A 126 -7.69 8.02 19.04
C ASN A 126 -6.26 7.79 18.56
N ILE A 127 -5.28 7.97 19.44
CA ILE A 127 -3.86 7.78 19.11
C ILE A 127 -3.53 6.35 18.64
N MET A 128 -4.34 5.36 19.03
CA MET A 128 -4.18 3.97 18.58
C MET A 128 -4.57 3.77 17.11
N ALA A 129 -5.18 4.77 16.47
CA ALA A 129 -5.40 4.78 15.02
C ALA A 129 -4.08 4.67 14.22
N LYS A 130 -2.92 4.95 14.85
CA LYS A 130 -1.60 4.68 14.27
C LYS A 130 -1.45 3.22 13.80
N ASN A 131 -2.17 2.28 14.42
CA ASN A 131 -2.10 0.86 14.08
C ASN A 131 -2.53 0.59 12.63
N LEU A 132 -3.45 1.41 12.07
CA LEU A 132 -3.84 1.34 10.67
C LEU A 132 -2.68 1.79 9.76
N CYS A 133 -1.96 2.85 10.13
CA CYS A 133 -0.78 3.34 9.42
C CYS A 133 0.37 2.30 9.43
N LEU A 134 0.59 1.62 10.57
CA LEU A 134 1.60 0.57 10.70
C LEU A 134 1.33 -0.62 9.78
N ILE A 135 0.06 -1.03 9.63
CA ILE A 135 -0.32 -2.05 8.65
C ILE A 135 -0.04 -1.55 7.22
N ASN A 136 -0.41 -0.31 6.88
CA ASN A 136 -0.14 0.26 5.56
C ASN A 136 1.36 0.28 5.24
N GLN A 137 2.19 0.73 6.18
CA GLN A 137 3.65 0.67 6.07
C GLN A 137 4.14 -0.76 5.83
N GLY A 138 3.60 -1.73 6.57
CA GLY A 138 3.86 -3.15 6.36
C GLY A 138 3.53 -3.59 4.94
N ILE A 139 2.32 -3.31 4.45
CA ILE A 139 1.86 -3.68 3.11
C ILE A 139 2.80 -3.13 2.04
N LEU A 140 3.14 -1.85 2.13
CA LEU A 140 4.05 -1.17 1.19
C LEU A 140 5.45 -1.80 1.21
N ASN A 141 6.00 -2.09 2.40
CA ASN A 141 7.26 -2.82 2.56
C ASN A 141 7.21 -4.20 1.87
N GLY A 142 6.11 -4.94 2.04
CA GLY A 142 5.94 -6.26 1.43
C GLY A 142 5.93 -6.20 -0.09
N ILE A 143 5.25 -5.20 -0.66
CA ILE A 143 5.19 -4.99 -2.11
C ILE A 143 6.58 -4.65 -2.67
N LEU A 144 7.28 -3.70 -2.03
CA LEU A 144 8.64 -3.29 -2.43
C LEU A 144 9.61 -4.47 -2.41
N GLU A 145 9.57 -5.29 -1.36
CA GLU A 145 10.45 -6.46 -1.25
C GLU A 145 10.23 -7.47 -2.38
N VAL A 146 8.98 -7.77 -2.75
CA VAL A 146 8.71 -8.70 -3.88
C VAL A 146 9.23 -8.15 -5.21
N LEU A 147 9.18 -6.83 -5.39
CA LEU A 147 9.77 -6.16 -6.56
C LEU A 147 11.30 -6.11 -6.51
N GLY A 148 11.92 -6.55 -5.41
CA GLY A 148 13.37 -6.56 -5.21
C GLY A 148 13.94 -5.22 -4.74
N PHE A 149 13.11 -4.37 -4.14
CA PHE A 149 13.58 -3.19 -3.41
C PHE A 149 13.70 -3.57 -1.93
N GLU A 150 14.93 -3.77 -1.46
CA GLU A 150 15.19 -3.85 -0.02
C GLU A 150 15.17 -2.45 0.57
N ALA A 151 14.22 -2.20 1.48
CA ALA A 151 14.00 -0.89 2.05
C ALA A 151 13.61 -0.94 3.53
N GLU A 152 13.98 0.11 4.25
CA GLU A 152 13.50 0.40 5.60
C GLU A 152 12.46 1.52 5.54
N GLY A 153 11.23 1.20 5.92
CA GLY A 153 10.11 2.14 5.93
C GLY A 153 9.93 2.84 7.28
N GLU A 154 9.63 4.13 7.26
CA GLU A 154 9.18 4.91 8.41
C GLU A 154 8.06 5.91 8.01
N GLU A 155 7.17 6.26 8.95
CA GLU A 155 6.19 7.33 8.75
C GLU A 155 6.82 8.68 9.14
N THR A 156 6.79 9.65 8.23
CA THR A 156 7.44 10.97 8.35
C THR A 156 6.44 12.13 8.50
N GLU A 157 5.21 11.94 8.03
CA GLU A 157 4.07 12.84 8.24
C GLU A 157 2.87 11.97 8.64
N CYS A 158 2.05 12.43 9.58
CA CYS A 158 0.96 11.64 10.14
C CYS A 158 -0.29 12.49 10.35
N VAL A 159 -1.42 12.06 9.78
CA VAL A 159 -2.71 12.75 9.91
C VAL A 159 -3.23 12.87 11.34
N LEU A 160 -2.77 11.98 12.23
CA LEU A 160 -3.09 12.01 13.67
C LEU A 160 -2.33 13.11 14.41
N LEU A 161 -1.28 13.67 13.79
CA LEU A 161 -0.48 14.79 14.27
C LEU A 161 -0.82 16.09 13.53
N ASP A 162 -2.02 16.15 12.96
CA ASP A 162 -2.54 17.30 12.18
C ASP A 162 -1.84 17.59 10.85
N ASP A 163 -1.03 16.66 10.34
CA ASP A 163 -0.53 16.74 8.97
C ASP A 163 -1.66 16.51 7.95
N GLU A 164 -1.44 16.98 6.71
CA GLU A 164 -2.42 16.88 5.61
C GLU A 164 -2.57 15.44 5.06
N ARG A 165 -1.61 14.56 5.35
CA ARG A 165 -1.52 13.19 4.84
C ARG A 165 -0.68 12.31 5.75
N CYS A 166 -0.71 11.01 5.49
CA CYS A 166 0.31 10.08 5.96
C CYS A 166 1.40 9.95 4.89
N ARG A 167 2.65 10.30 5.21
CA ARG A 167 3.79 10.14 4.30
C ARG A 167 4.76 9.10 4.84
N PHE A 168 4.97 8.04 4.09
CA PHE A 168 5.92 6.99 4.40
C PHE A 168 7.18 7.16 3.55
N LYS A 169 8.35 7.08 4.18
CA LYS A 169 9.66 7.08 3.53
C LYS A 169 10.24 5.69 3.59
N PHE A 170 10.59 5.14 2.43
CA PHE A 170 11.27 3.85 2.30
C PHE A 170 12.70 4.09 1.83
N THR A 171 13.66 4.00 2.75
CA THR A 171 15.09 4.18 2.44
C THR A 171 15.63 2.90 1.82
N LEU A 172 16.18 2.98 0.60
CA LEU A 172 16.69 1.83 -0.15
C LEU A 172 18.08 1.44 0.37
N LEU A 173 18.29 0.15 0.63
CA LEU A 173 19.53 -0.34 1.22
C LEU A 173 20.59 -0.72 0.18
N GLU A 174 20.17 -1.40 -0.89
CA GLU A 174 21.08 -1.96 -1.90
C GLU A 174 20.79 -1.48 -3.33
N THR A 175 19.72 -0.69 -3.53
CA THR A 175 19.26 -0.25 -4.84
C THR A 175 19.33 1.26 -4.97
N ASP A 176 20.16 1.76 -5.89
CA ASP A 176 20.15 3.16 -6.31
C ASP A 176 19.27 3.33 -7.55
N ILE A 177 18.32 4.26 -7.50
CA ILE A 177 17.47 4.60 -8.63
C ILE A 177 18.22 5.55 -9.56
N PRO A 178 18.38 5.20 -10.86
CA PRO A 178 18.99 6.08 -11.84
C PRO A 178 18.25 7.42 -11.95
N GLU A 179 18.99 8.50 -12.23
CA GLU A 179 18.44 9.86 -12.31
C GLU A 179 17.29 9.96 -13.32
N GLU A 180 17.34 9.22 -14.44
CA GLU A 180 16.27 9.14 -15.43
C GLU A 180 14.96 8.50 -14.93
N LEU A 181 15.00 7.80 -13.80
CA LEU A 181 13.83 7.19 -13.13
C LEU A 181 13.45 7.91 -11.84
N THR A 182 14.19 8.93 -11.43
CA THR A 182 13.79 9.79 -10.31
C THR A 182 12.66 10.73 -10.71
N ASP A 183 11.76 10.99 -9.78
CA ASP A 183 10.66 11.93 -9.95
C ASP A 183 11.05 13.30 -9.38
N GLU A 184 10.64 14.37 -10.06
CA GLU A 184 10.67 15.69 -9.43
C GLU A 184 9.71 15.68 -8.24
N GLU A 185 10.19 16.09 -7.07
CA GLU A 185 9.33 16.24 -5.91
C GLU A 185 8.39 17.43 -6.13
N LYS A 186 7.20 17.14 -6.66
CA LYS A 186 6.11 18.10 -6.83
C LYS A 186 5.12 17.92 -5.68
N GLN A 187 4.54 19.03 -5.21
CA GLN A 187 3.33 18.93 -4.42
C GLN A 187 2.30 18.17 -5.26
N PRO A 188 1.70 17.09 -4.74
CA PRO A 188 0.78 16.30 -5.54
C PRO A 188 -0.39 17.19 -5.93
N GLU A 189 -0.64 17.26 -7.23
CA GLU A 189 -1.85 17.86 -7.75
C GLU A 189 -3.01 17.04 -7.19
N ALA A 190 -3.94 17.69 -6.49
CA ALA A 190 -5.18 17.05 -6.09
C ALA A 190 -5.86 16.49 -7.36
N ILE A 191 -5.99 15.16 -7.44
CA ILE A 191 -6.70 14.44 -8.51
C ILE A 191 -8.23 14.73 -8.47
N SER A 192 -8.66 15.82 -7.83
CA SER A 192 -9.95 16.44 -8.13
C SER A 192 -10.04 16.72 -9.64
N ASP A 193 -8.97 17.25 -10.23
CA ASP A 193 -9.04 17.74 -11.61
C ASP A 193 -9.02 16.59 -12.62
N PHE A 194 -8.28 15.50 -12.35
CA PHE A 194 -8.27 14.34 -13.25
C PHE A 194 -9.58 13.54 -13.20
N LEU A 195 -10.19 13.36 -12.02
CA LEU A 195 -11.52 12.71 -11.92
C LEU A 195 -12.65 13.61 -12.44
N SER A 196 -12.52 14.94 -12.36
CA SER A 196 -13.48 15.89 -12.95
C SER A 196 -13.38 16.00 -14.48
N SER A 197 -12.30 15.47 -15.07
CA SER A 197 -12.04 15.49 -16.52
C SER A 197 -12.50 14.23 -17.27
N LEU A 198 -13.03 13.23 -16.56
CA LEU A 198 -13.68 12.01 -17.08
C LEU A 198 -15.20 12.16 -17.16
#